data_AF-A0A3M0ZZS1-F1
#
_entry.id   AF-A0A3M0ZZS1-F1
#
_cell.length_a   1.000
_cell.length_b   1.000
_cell.length_c   1.000
_cell.angle_alpha   90.00
_cell.angle_beta   90.00
_cell.angle_gamma   90.00
#
_symmetry.space_group_name_H-M   'P 1'
#
loop_
_entity.id
_entity.type
_entity.pdbx_description
1 polymer ?
#
loop_
_entity_poly.entity_id
_entity_poly.type
_entity_poly.pdbx_seq_one_letter_code
_entity_poly.pdbx_strand_id
1 'polypeptide(L)' 'MRVKRGYASRRRHKRVLKAAKGFRGRRKSCFKLAKIAVEKSREYSYRDRKVRKRQF' A
#
# COMPACT_ATOMS: atom_id res chain seq x y z
N MET A 1 -3.32 29.52 16.46
CA MET A 1 -2.08 29.48 15.66
C MET A 1 -2.17 28.37 14.60
N ARG A 2 -1.92 28.64 13.30
CA ARG A 2 -2.07 27.67 12.19
C ARG A 2 -0.80 26.82 12.01
N VAL A 3 -0.89 25.51 12.23
CA VAL A 3 0.23 24.57 12.02
C VAL A 3 0.29 24.13 10.57
N LYS A 4 1.43 24.36 9.90
CA LYS A 4 1.65 23.94 8.50
C LYS A 4 1.79 22.42 8.42
N ARG A 5 1.20 21.80 7.38
CA ARG A 5 1.42 20.39 7.06
C ARG A 5 2.81 20.24 6.42
N GLY A 6 3.82 19.94 7.24
CA GLY A 6 5.21 19.76 6.81
C GLY A 6 5.51 18.37 6.22
N TYR A 7 6.68 17.83 6.55
CA TYR A 7 7.26 16.59 6.00
C TYR A 7 6.43 15.31 6.26
N ALA A 8 5.49 15.34 7.21
CA ALA A 8 4.70 14.17 7.61
C ALA A 8 3.89 13.58 6.44
N SER A 9 3.31 14.43 5.58
CA SER A 9 2.57 13.96 4.40
C SER A 9 3.47 13.23 3.40
N ARG A 10 4.65 13.82 3.11
CA ARG A 10 5.65 13.24 2.20
C ARG A 10 6.18 11.90 2.72
N ARG A 11 6.43 11.77 4.04
CA ARG A 11 6.85 10.49 4.65
C ARG A 11 5.78 9.41 4.50
N ARG A 12 4.50 9.74 4.70
CA ARG A 12 3.38 8.79 4.50
C ARG A 12 3.30 8.30 3.06
N HIS A 13 3.39 9.20 2.08
CA HIS A 13 3.34 8.83 0.66
C HIS A 13 4.52 7.92 0.27
N LYS A 14 5.74 8.24 0.73
CA LYS A 14 6.91 7.40 0.46
C LYS A 14 6.78 5.99 1.01
N ARG A 15 6.18 5.80 2.21
CA ARG A 15 5.94 4.47 2.79
C ARG A 15 5.04 3.61 1.91
N VAL A 16 3.94 4.18 1.40
CA VAL A 16 2.99 3.48 0.53
C VAL A 16 3.62 3.16 -0.83
N LEU A 17 4.34 4.10 -1.44
CA LEU A 17 5.01 3.86 -2.72
C LEU A 17 6.13 2.81 -2.60
N LYS A 18 6.85 2.77 -1.47
CA LYS A 18 7.83 1.71 -1.19
C LYS A 18 7.15 0.34 -1.09
N ALA A 19 5.98 0.27 -0.44
CA ALA A 19 5.19 -0.96 -0.35
C ALA A 19 4.58 -1.40 -1.70
N ALA A 20 4.33 -0.45 -2.61
CA ALA A 20 3.80 -0.71 -3.95
C ALA A 20 4.89 -1.02 -5.00
N LYS A 21 6.17 -1.15 -4.60
CA LYS A 21 7.27 -1.47 -5.51
C LYS A 21 7.01 -2.83 -6.16
N GLY A 22 7.13 -2.90 -7.49
CA GLY A 22 6.84 -4.09 -8.28
C GLY A 22 5.44 -4.13 -8.89
N PHE A 23 4.53 -3.21 -8.52
CA PHE A 23 3.23 -3.12 -9.18
C PHE A 23 3.32 -2.59 -10.62
N ARG A 24 2.44 -3.11 -11.49
CA ARG A 24 2.40 -2.75 -12.92
C ARG A 24 1.77 -1.36 -13.15
N GLY A 25 2.29 -0.63 -14.14
CA GLY A 25 1.71 0.62 -14.62
C GLY A 25 1.65 1.73 -13.57
N ARG A 26 0.53 2.44 -13.47
CA ARG A 26 0.36 3.59 -12.54
C ARG A 26 0.26 3.21 -11.07
N ARG A 27 0.12 1.91 -10.74
CA ARG A 27 0.02 1.43 -9.35
C ARG A 27 1.34 1.51 -8.57
N LYS A 28 2.49 1.66 -9.25
CA LYS A 28 3.80 1.90 -8.60
C LYS A 28 4.18 3.38 -8.43
N SER A 29 3.55 4.29 -9.18
CA SER A 29 3.94 5.71 -9.25
C SER A 29 2.89 6.67 -8.68
N CYS A 30 1.59 6.41 -8.89
CA CYS A 30 0.52 7.28 -8.42
C CYS A 30 0.05 6.87 -7.02
N PHE A 31 0.20 7.75 -6.02
CA PHE A 31 -0.15 7.45 -4.61
C PHE A 31 -1.60 6.96 -4.41
N LYS A 32 -2.58 7.60 -5.05
CA LYS A 32 -4.00 7.19 -4.93
C LYS A 32 -4.22 5.75 -5.38
N LEU A 33 -3.67 5.38 -6.53
CA LEU A 33 -3.78 4.03 -7.08
C LEU A 33 -2.93 3.02 -6.31
N ALA A 34 -1.74 3.42 -5.88
CA ALA A 34 -0.84 2.61 -5.06
C ALA A 34 -1.50 2.24 -3.72
N LYS A 35 -2.16 3.19 -3.06
CA LYS A 35 -2.88 2.97 -1.80
C LYS A 35 -3.92 1.86 -1.95
N ILE A 36 -4.81 1.98 -2.94
CA ILE A 36 -5.88 1.00 -3.19
C ILE A 36 -5.29 -0.38 -3.50
N ALA A 37 -4.23 -0.44 -4.31
CA ALA A 37 -3.59 -1.70 -4.67
C ALA A 37 -2.91 -2.37 -3.46
N VAL A 38 -2.22 -1.60 -2.61
CA VAL A 38 -1.58 -2.11 -1.39
C VAL A 38 -2.63 -2.61 -0.39
N GLU A 39 -3.75 -1.92 -0.23
CA GLU A 39 -4.84 -2.34 0.66
C GLU A 39 -5.44 -3.67 0.21
N LYS A 40 -5.80 -3.82 -1.07
CA LYS A 40 -6.31 -5.09 -1.62
C LYS A 40 -5.30 -6.23 -1.51
N SER A 41 -4.02 -5.96 -1.75
CA SER A 41 -2.96 -6.97 -1.62
C SER A 41 -2.81 -7.47 -0.18
N ARG A 42 -2.97 -6.60 0.82
CA ARG A 42 -2.93 -7.00 2.24
C ARG A 42 -4.13 -7.86 2.62
N GLU A 43 -5.31 -7.52 2.13
CA GLU A 43 -6.53 -8.31 2.34
C GLU A 43 -6.37 -9.72 1.75
N TYR A 44 -5.94 -9.82 0.49
CA TYR A 44 -5.68 -11.11 -0.16
C TYR A 44 -4.61 -11.91 0.58
N SER A 45 -3.51 -11.28 0.99
CA SER A 45 -2.48 -11.96 1.79
C SER A 45 -3.04 -12.55 3.09
N TYR A 46 -3.92 -11.85 3.79
CA TYR A 46 -4.55 -12.37 5.00
C TYR A 46 -5.45 -13.58 4.70
N ARG A 47 -6.29 -13.48 3.67
CA ARG A 47 -7.17 -14.57 3.22
C ARG A 47 -6.35 -15.80 2.81
N ASP A 48 -5.34 -15.60 1.98
CA ASP A 48 -4.55 -16.68 1.37
C ASP A 48 -3.75 -17.44 2.42
N ARG A 49 -3.25 -16.76 3.47
CA ARG A 49 -2.62 -17.44 4.61
C ARG A 49 -3.56 -18.42 5.33
N LYS A 50 -4.87 -18.13 5.39
CA LYS A 50 -5.87 -19.05 5.97
C LYS A 50 -6.18 -20.19 5.00
N VAL A 51 -6.37 -19.90 3.72
CA VAL A 51 -6.64 -20.91 2.68
C VAL A 51 -5.49 -21.89 2.56
N ARG A 52 -4.24 -21.40 2.60
CA ARG A 52 -3.04 -22.23 2.53
C ARG A 52 -3.02 -23.33 3.60
N LYS A 53 -3.50 -23.05 4.82
CA LYS A 53 -3.60 -24.05 5.90
C LYS A 53 -4.68 -25.11 5.69
N ARG A 54 -5.56 -24.94 4.69
CA ARG A 54 -6.60 -25.92 4.32
C ARG A 54 -6.21 -26.76 3.11
N GLN A 55 -5.24 -26.27 2.32
CA GLN A 55 -4.74 -26.93 1.11
C GLN A 55 -3.57 -27.89 1.40
N PHE A 56 -3.03 -27.81 2.61
CA PHE A 56 -2.06 -28.73 3.20
C PHE A 56 -2.72 -29.40 4.40
#